data_AF-A0A3P7N8C8-F1
#
_entry.id   AF-A0A3P7N8C8-F1
#
_cell.length_a   1.000
_cell.length_b   1.000
_cell.length_c   1.000
_cell.angle_alpha   90.00
_cell.angle_beta   90.00
_cell.angle_gamma   90.00
#
_symmetry.space_group_name_H-M   'P 1'
#
loop_
_entity.id
_entity.type
_entity.pdbx_description
1 polymer ?
#
loop_
_entity_poly.entity_id
_entity_poly.type
_entity_poly.pdbx_seq_one_letter_code
_entity_poly.pdbx_strand_id
1 'polypeptide(L)'
;MLVESGYMHIQATKPDTVENKNYNMFGKFFLMMVESGYMHIQSTKPDTVGTALNDSPLGLAAYILEKFSTWTNNKYRELPDGGLTKKFTRDELLTIVMIYWVNGNIVSSQRFYREHFLDEKNNALQKWVFRWGKIKYKFYNS
;
A
#
# COMPACT_ATOMS: atom_id res chain seq x y z
N MET A 1 62.57 3.61 -8.85
CA MET A 1 62.23 2.21 -8.53
C MET A 1 61.45 2.23 -7.23
N LEU A 2 60.10 2.16 -7.33
CA LEU A 2 59.07 1.74 -6.33
C LEU A 2 59.17 2.36 -4.90
N VAL A 3 58.45 3.41 -4.48
CA VAL A 3 56.99 3.64 -4.23
C VAL A 3 56.28 2.51 -3.46
N GLU A 4 55.87 2.81 -2.21
CA GLU A 4 54.62 2.43 -1.49
C GLU A 4 54.85 2.55 0.02
N SER A 5 53.92 2.89 0.92
CA SER A 5 52.59 3.52 0.93
C SER A 5 52.27 3.69 2.43
N GLY A 6 51.87 4.89 2.86
CA GLY A 6 51.53 5.17 4.25
C GLY A 6 50.25 4.45 4.68
N TYR A 7 50.34 3.70 5.77
CA TYR A 7 49.24 2.96 6.38
C TYR A 7 48.09 3.89 6.79
N MET A 8 46.99 3.87 6.03
CA MET A 8 45.68 4.36 6.47
C MET A 8 44.99 3.25 7.26
N HIS A 9 44.71 3.49 8.53
CA HIS A 9 43.86 2.63 9.35
C HIS A 9 42.42 2.66 8.82
N ILE A 10 42.09 1.74 7.93
CA ILE A 10 40.71 1.42 7.58
C ILE A 10 40.18 0.56 8.73
N GLN A 11 39.39 1.16 9.63
CA GLN A 11 38.53 0.39 10.52
C GLN A 11 37.59 -0.41 9.60
N ALA A 12 37.78 -1.73 9.58
CA ALA A 12 36.86 -2.63 8.91
C ALA A 12 35.46 -2.42 9.51
N THR A 13 34.61 -1.69 8.80
CA THR A 13 33.16 -1.74 9.02
C THR A 13 32.78 -3.20 8.99
N LYS A 14 32.19 -3.69 10.10
CA LYS A 14 31.61 -5.03 10.21
C LYS A 14 30.96 -5.38 8.88
N PRO A 15 31.32 -6.50 8.22
CA PRO A 15 30.56 -6.95 7.07
C PRO A 15 29.13 -7.08 7.57
N ASP A 16 28.30 -6.21 7.04
CA ASP A 16 26.85 -6.31 6.98
C ASP A 16 26.53 -7.78 6.90
N THR A 17 26.11 -8.31 8.05
CA THR A 17 25.64 -9.67 8.23
C THR A 17 24.74 -9.94 7.06
N VAL A 18 25.18 -10.85 6.20
CA VAL A 18 24.45 -11.29 5.01
C VAL A 18 23.07 -11.66 5.50
N GLU A 19 22.14 -10.72 5.38
CA GLU A 19 20.79 -10.87 5.92
C GLU A 19 20.22 -12.00 5.09
N ASN A 20 20.14 -13.17 5.71
CA ASN A 20 19.57 -14.35 5.12
C ASN A 20 18.10 -14.04 4.86
N LYS A 21 17.83 -13.39 3.73
CA LYS A 21 16.50 -13.14 3.19
C LYS A 21 15.99 -14.49 2.70
N ASN A 22 15.67 -15.36 3.65
CA ASN A 22 14.73 -16.43 3.47
C ASN A 22 13.41 -15.76 3.07
N TYR A 23 13.21 -15.61 1.76
CA TYR A 23 11.97 -15.14 1.18
C TYR A 23 10.92 -16.24 1.32
N ASN A 24 10.47 -16.48 2.55
CA ASN A 24 9.36 -17.37 2.82
C ASN A 24 8.13 -16.77 2.13
N MET A 25 7.64 -17.44 1.09
CA MET A 25 6.44 -17.05 0.34
C MET A 25 5.27 -16.76 1.28
N PHE A 26 5.12 -17.57 2.34
CA PHE A 26 4.14 -17.37 3.41
C PHE A 26 4.33 -16.06 4.19
N GLY A 27 5.56 -15.65 4.47
CA GLY A 27 5.84 -14.37 5.13
C GLY A 27 5.47 -13.18 4.25
N LYS A 28 5.78 -13.25 2.95
CA LYS A 28 5.35 -12.24 1.97
C LYS A 28 3.83 -12.17 1.84
N PHE A 29 3.15 -13.32 1.83
CA PHE A 29 1.70 -13.40 1.78
C PHE A 29 1.06 -12.75 3.02
N PHE A 30 1.58 -13.04 4.21
CA PHE A 30 1.09 -12.44 5.45
C PHE A 30 1.28 -10.92 5.47
N LEU A 31 2.46 -10.43 5.06
CA LEU A 31 2.71 -8.99 4.93
C LEU A 31 1.73 -8.33 3.95
N MET A 32 1.47 -8.97 2.80
CA MET A 32 0.49 -8.48 1.84
C MET A 32 -0.92 -8.38 2.44
N MET A 33 -1.34 -9.36 3.24
CA MET A 33 -2.64 -9.30 3.92
C MET A 33 -2.69 -8.14 4.94
N VAL A 34 -1.65 -7.96 5.74
CA VAL A 34 -1.59 -6.86 6.72
C VAL A 34 -1.66 -5.49 6.03
N GLU A 35 -0.99 -5.33 4.89
CA GLU A 35 -0.99 -4.07 4.14
C GLU A 35 -2.28 -3.82 3.34
N SER A 36 -3.09 -4.85 3.09
CA SER A 36 -4.28 -4.76 2.22
C SER A 36 -5.48 -4.03 2.86
N GLY A 37 -5.42 -3.67 4.15
CA GLY A 37 -6.56 -3.10 4.88
C GLY A 37 -7.12 -1.82 4.26
N TYR A 38 -6.24 -0.92 3.79
CA TYR A 38 -6.65 0.33 3.13
C TYR A 38 -7.44 0.05 1.84
N MET A 39 -7.01 -0.95 1.08
CA MET A 39 -7.63 -1.32 -0.20
C MET A 39 -9.03 -1.89 0.02
N HIS A 40 -9.21 -2.69 1.09
CA HIS A 40 -10.50 -3.29 1.43
C HIS A 40 -11.53 -2.22 1.86
N ILE A 41 -11.15 -1.27 2.72
CA ILE A 41 -12.10 -0.22 3.14
C ILE A 41 -12.43 0.73 1.97
N GLN A 42 -11.46 1.06 1.13
CA GLN A 42 -11.68 1.93 -0.04
C GLN A 42 -12.54 1.26 -1.12
N SER A 43 -12.43 -0.06 -1.30
CA SER A 43 -13.24 -0.78 -2.28
C SER A 43 -14.70 -0.95 -1.83
N THR A 44 -14.96 -1.03 -0.53
CA THR A 44 -16.29 -1.30 0.00
C THR A 44 -17.05 -0.03 0.41
N LYS A 45 -16.41 0.85 1.18
CA LYS A 45 -17.03 2.03 1.79
C LYS A 45 -16.13 3.27 1.68
N PRO A 46 -15.83 3.74 0.44
CA PRO A 46 -14.96 4.90 0.23
C PRO A 46 -15.53 6.18 0.85
N ASP A 47 -16.85 6.37 0.82
CA ASP A 47 -17.49 7.58 1.33
C ASP A 47 -17.37 7.71 2.86
N THR A 48 -17.42 6.59 3.60
CA THR A 48 -17.31 6.60 5.07
C THR A 48 -15.92 7.01 5.53
N VAL A 49 -14.88 6.39 4.98
CA VAL A 49 -13.49 6.71 5.35
C VAL A 49 -13.06 8.05 4.76
N GLY A 50 -13.47 8.35 3.53
CA GLY A 50 -13.12 9.59 2.84
C GLY A 50 -13.68 10.84 3.53
N THR A 51 -14.91 10.81 4.06
CA THR A 51 -15.46 11.94 4.83
C THR A 51 -14.65 12.23 6.10
N ALA A 52 -14.23 11.19 6.83
CA ALA A 52 -13.40 11.36 8.02
C ALA A 52 -12.01 11.96 7.69
N LEU A 53 -11.42 11.57 6.56
CA LEU A 53 -10.13 12.11 6.10
C LEU A 53 -10.24 13.55 5.59
N ASN A 54 -11.37 13.93 4.98
CA ASN A 54 -11.61 15.31 4.54
C ASN A 54 -11.86 16.27 5.70
N ASP A 55 -12.35 15.79 6.85
CA ASP A 55 -12.61 16.63 8.02
C ASP A 55 -11.33 16.92 8.83
N SER A 56 -10.35 16.00 8.80
CA SER A 56 -9.11 16.13 9.57
C SER A 56 -7.86 16.14 8.69
N PRO A 57 -7.14 17.28 8.59
CA PRO A 57 -5.89 17.34 7.81
C PRO A 57 -4.79 16.46 8.44
N LEU A 58 -4.82 16.28 9.76
CA LEU A 58 -3.91 15.38 10.47
C LEU A 58 -4.21 13.91 10.13
N GLY A 59 -5.49 13.54 10.08
CA GLY A 59 -5.93 12.20 9.67
C GLY A 59 -5.54 11.90 8.22
N LEU A 60 -5.74 12.86 7.31
CA LEU A 60 -5.32 12.76 5.92
C LEU A 60 -3.80 12.57 5.79
N ALA A 61 -3.02 13.40 6.50
CA ALA A 61 -1.57 13.31 6.50
C ALA A 61 -1.09 11.95 6.98
N ALA A 62 -1.58 11.47 8.13
CA ALA A 62 -1.21 10.17 8.66
C ALA A 62 -1.53 9.04 7.65
N TYR A 63 -2.72 9.08 7.05
CA TYR A 63 -3.18 8.07 6.09
C TYR A 63 -2.31 7.99 4.83
N ILE A 64 -1.88 9.14 4.30
CA ILE A 64 -1.03 9.20 3.11
C ILE A 64 0.42 8.84 3.46
N LEU A 65 0.98 9.43 4.53
CA LEU A 65 2.39 9.28 4.89
C LEU A 65 2.74 7.85 5.30
N GLU A 66 1.84 7.12 5.95
CA GLU A 66 2.03 5.71 6.27
C GLU A 66 2.43 4.88 5.03
N LYS A 67 1.84 5.20 3.87
CA LYS A 67 2.14 4.52 2.60
C LYS A 67 3.48 4.91 2.03
N PHE A 68 3.89 6.19 2.13
CA PHE A 68 5.23 6.63 1.72
C PHE A 68 6.33 5.95 2.54
N SER A 69 6.10 5.70 3.82
CA SER A 69 7.00 4.94 4.68
C SER A 69 7.11 3.49 4.21
N THR A 70 6.00 2.76 4.26
CA THR A 70 6.00 1.31 4.08
C THR A 70 6.35 0.89 2.66
N TRP A 71 5.84 1.60 1.64
CA TRP A 71 6.10 1.28 0.24
C TRP A 71 7.53 1.63 -0.19
N THR A 72 8.24 2.50 0.55
CA THR A 72 9.65 2.76 0.30
C THR A 72 10.52 1.63 0.82
N ASN A 73 10.30 1.21 2.06
CA ASN A 73 10.99 0.09 2.66
C ASN A 73 10.17 -0.46 3.83
N ASN A 74 9.81 -1.74 3.77
CA ASN A 74 9.04 -2.40 4.82
C ASN A 74 9.70 -2.29 6.22
N LYS A 75 11.02 -2.19 6.28
CA LYS A 75 11.76 -2.02 7.55
C LYS A 75 11.49 -0.67 8.23
N TYR A 76 10.96 0.32 7.51
CA TYR A 76 10.68 1.63 8.08
C TYR A 76 9.49 1.61 9.05
N ARG A 77 8.64 0.57 9.02
CA ARG A 77 7.60 0.35 10.02
C ARG A 77 8.13 0.15 11.44
N GLU A 78 9.37 -0.31 11.58
CA GLU A 78 10.00 -0.55 12.88
C GLU A 78 10.68 0.72 13.45
N LEU A 79 10.80 1.77 12.63
CA LEU A 79 11.43 3.02 13.05
C LEU A 79 10.41 3.92 13.77
N PRO A 80 10.82 4.64 14.83
CA PRO A 80 9.92 5.50 15.59
C PRO A 80 9.38 6.70 14.79
N ASP A 81 10.10 7.13 13.75
CA ASP A 81 9.73 8.22 12.84
C ASP A 81 9.12 7.71 11.51
N GLY A 82 8.93 6.39 11.37
CA GLY A 82 8.50 5.78 10.12
C GLY A 82 9.49 5.96 8.96
N GLY A 83 10.75 6.36 9.21
CA GLY A 83 11.76 6.55 8.16
C GLY A 83 11.41 7.54 7.06
N LEU A 84 10.43 8.42 7.26
CA LEU A 84 9.89 9.32 6.23
C LEU A 84 10.95 10.29 5.69
N THR A 85 11.85 10.78 6.55
CA THR A 85 12.89 11.73 6.17
C THR A 85 14.15 11.08 5.58
N LYS A 86 14.20 9.74 5.46
CA LYS A 86 15.37 9.05 4.91
C LYS A 86 15.49 9.18 3.40
N LYS A 87 14.35 9.28 2.71
CA LYS A 87 14.28 9.33 1.25
C LYS A 87 13.65 10.61 0.72
N PHE A 88 12.68 11.17 1.45
CA PHE A 88 11.94 12.36 1.05
C PHE A 88 12.18 13.50 2.02
N THR A 89 12.13 14.73 1.51
CA THR A 89 12.14 15.93 2.32
C THR A 89 10.74 16.16 2.92
N ARG A 90 10.67 16.93 4.02
CA ARG A 90 9.38 17.26 4.66
C ARG A 90 8.48 18.06 3.73
N ASP A 91 9.06 18.94 2.91
CA ASP A 91 8.31 19.80 1.99
C ASP A 91 7.66 18.98 0.86
N GLU A 92 8.36 17.97 0.32
CA GLU A 92 7.79 17.06 -0.69
C GLU A 92 6.60 16.27 -0.12
N LEU A 93 6.76 15.73 1.08
CA LEU A 93 5.70 14.97 1.77
C LEU A 93 4.48 15.86 2.05
N LEU A 94 4.71 17.06 2.57
CA LEU A 94 3.66 18.02 2.86
C LEU A 94 2.96 18.49 1.58
N THR A 95 3.70 18.71 0.49
CA THR A 95 3.14 19.09 -0.80
C THR A 95 2.12 18.08 -1.29
N ILE A 96 2.43 16.78 -1.18
CA ILE A 96 1.51 15.71 -1.59
C ILE A 96 0.24 15.74 -0.73
N VAL A 97 0.38 15.86 0.60
CA VAL A 97 -0.77 15.98 1.50
C VAL A 97 -1.62 17.20 1.14
N MET A 98 -0.99 18.34 0.85
CA MET A 98 -1.68 19.58 0.49
C MET A 98 -2.42 19.46 -0.85
N ILE A 99 -1.91 18.71 -1.83
CA ILE A 99 -2.61 18.45 -3.09
C ILE A 99 -3.94 17.74 -2.83
N TYR A 100 -3.98 16.75 -1.93
CA TYR A 100 -5.23 16.06 -1.59
C TYR A 100 -6.15 16.92 -0.73
N TRP A 101 -5.58 17.68 0.22
CA TRP A 101 -6.33 18.53 1.13
C TRP A 101 -7.03 19.69 0.42
N VAL A 102 -6.26 20.50 -0.32
CA VAL A 102 -6.78 21.71 -0.98
C VAL A 102 -7.82 21.37 -2.03
N ASN A 103 -7.65 20.25 -2.74
CA ASN A 103 -8.61 19.81 -3.74
C ASN A 103 -9.81 19.04 -3.15
N GLY A 104 -9.75 18.60 -1.89
CA GLY A 104 -10.80 17.79 -1.25
C GLY A 104 -11.12 16.47 -1.98
N ASN A 105 -10.16 15.95 -2.75
CA ASN A 105 -10.38 14.87 -3.72
C ASN A 105 -10.02 13.46 -3.20
N ILE A 106 -9.87 13.30 -1.87
CA ILE A 106 -9.58 11.99 -1.28
C ILE A 106 -10.75 11.02 -1.47
N VAL A 107 -12.00 11.48 -1.35
CA VAL A 107 -13.19 10.62 -1.51
C VAL A 107 -13.31 10.13 -2.96
N SER A 108 -13.12 11.01 -3.94
CA SER A 108 -13.20 10.65 -5.35
C SER A 108 -12.08 9.69 -5.76
N SER A 109 -10.85 9.89 -5.26
CA SER A 109 -9.75 8.95 -5.51
C SER A 109 -10.00 7.57 -4.90
N GLN A 110 -10.67 7.48 -3.75
CA GLN A 110 -11.04 6.20 -3.15
C GLN A 110 -12.17 5.49 -3.89
N ARG A 111 -13.12 6.22 -4.47
CA ARG A 111 -14.19 5.62 -5.31
C ARG A 111 -13.65 4.88 -6.53
N PHE A 112 -12.48 5.28 -7.03
CA PHE A 112 -11.79 4.53 -8.09
C PHE A 112 -11.53 3.07 -7.69
N TYR A 113 -11.16 2.80 -6.43
CA TYR A 113 -11.01 1.43 -5.94
C TYR A 113 -12.35 0.69 -5.98
N ARG A 114 -13.42 1.31 -5.46
CA ARG A 114 -14.76 0.72 -5.51
C ARG A 114 -15.17 0.36 -6.94
N GLU A 115 -14.96 1.27 -7.90
CA GLU A 115 -15.27 1.03 -9.30
C GLU A 115 -14.44 -0.11 -9.90
N HIS A 116 -13.14 -0.16 -9.62
CA HIS A 116 -12.25 -1.23 -10.07
C HIS A 116 -12.71 -2.61 -9.59
N PHE A 117 -13.16 -2.72 -8.33
CA PHE A 117 -13.65 -3.99 -7.78
C PHE A 117 -15.09 -4.32 -8.18
N LEU A 118 -15.90 -3.32 -8.56
CA LEU A 118 -17.30 -3.51 -9.00
C LEU A 118 -17.46 -3.74 -10.51
N ASP A 119 -16.40 -3.55 -11.32
CA ASP A 119 -16.46 -3.65 -12.78
C ASP A 119 -17.24 -4.91 -13.24
N GLU A 120 -18.30 -4.68 -14.03
CA GLU A 120 -19.28 -5.68 -14.42
C GLU A 120 -18.68 -6.86 -15.19
N LYS A 121 -17.48 -6.71 -15.76
CA LYS A 121 -16.76 -7.81 -16.43
C LYS A 121 -16.49 -9.00 -15.51
N ASN A 122 -16.28 -8.78 -14.20
CA ASN A 122 -16.16 -9.86 -13.21
C ASN A 122 -17.52 -10.38 -12.71
N ASN A 123 -18.57 -9.55 -12.78
CA ASN A 123 -19.93 -9.93 -12.41
C ASN A 123 -20.70 -10.62 -13.56
N ALA A 124 -20.25 -10.50 -14.81
CA ALA A 124 -20.85 -11.18 -15.96
C ALA A 124 -20.78 -12.71 -15.81
N LEU A 125 -19.66 -13.24 -15.30
CA LEU A 125 -19.52 -14.67 -14.98
C LEU A 125 -20.46 -15.09 -13.85
N GLN A 126 -20.60 -14.28 -12.79
CA GLN A 126 -21.55 -14.58 -11.71
C GLN A 126 -23.00 -14.54 -12.19
N LYS A 127 -23.37 -13.52 -12.99
CA LYS A 127 -24.68 -13.42 -13.64
C LYS A 127 -24.93 -14.60 -14.59
N TRP A 128 -23.92 -15.04 -15.36
CA TRP A 128 -24.00 -16.22 -16.22
C TRP A 128 -24.20 -17.51 -15.42
N VAL A 129 -23.36 -17.78 -14.41
CA VAL A 129 -23.46 -18.98 -13.56
C VAL A 129 -24.82 -19.05 -12.87
N PHE A 130 -25.33 -17.93 -12.35
CA PHE A 130 -26.65 -17.87 -11.71
C PHE A 130 -27.79 -18.11 -12.72
N ARG A 131 -27.67 -17.56 -13.93
CA ARG A 131 -28.63 -17.76 -15.04
C ARG A 131 -28.64 -19.22 -15.53
N TRP A 132 -27.48 -19.86 -15.66
CA TRP A 132 -27.37 -21.29 -16.00
C TRP A 132 -27.89 -22.21 -14.89
N GLY A 133 -27.67 -21.86 -13.62
CA GLY A 133 -28.24 -22.58 -12.48
C GLY A 133 -29.76 -22.63 -12.53
N LYS A 134 -30.42 -21.50 -12.83
CA LYS A 134 -31.88 -21.43 -13.02
C LYS A 134 -32.38 -22.25 -14.20
N ILE A 135 -31.65 -22.27 -15.32
CA ILE A 135 -32.02 -23.04 -16.51
C ILE A 135 -31.92 -24.55 -16.22
N LYS A 136 -30.84 -25.00 -15.57
CA LYS A 136 -30.68 -26.42 -15.16
C LYS A 136 -31.77 -26.87 -14.20
N TYR A 137 -32.14 -26.04 -13.22
CA TYR A 137 -33.21 -26.36 -12.27
C TYR A 137 -34.56 -26.56 -12.98
N LYS A 138 -34.86 -25.73 -13.99
CA LYS A 138 -36.10 -25.82 -14.76
C LYS A 138 -36.14 -27.07 -15.67
N PHE A 139 -34.98 -27.53 -16.14
CA PHE A 139 -34.84 -28.76 -16.92
C PHE A 139 -34.91 -30.04 -16.08
N TYR A 140 -34.49 -30.00 -14.81
CA TYR A 140 -34.50 -31.16 -13.92
C TYR A 140 -35.86 -31.40 -13.24
N ASN A 141 -36.69 -30.37 -13.12
CA ASN A 141 -38.03 -30.42 -12.51
C ASN A 141 -39.18 -30.35 -13.55
N SER A 142 -38.92 -30.73 -14.80
CA SER A 142 -39.90 -30.90 -15.88
C SER A 142 -39.79 -32.30 -16.45
#